data_AF-A0AAW4X118-F1
#
_entry.id   AF-A0AAW4X118-F1
#
_cell.length_a   1.000
_cell.length_b   1.000
_cell.length_c   1.000
_cell.angle_alpha   90.00
_cell.angle_beta   90.00
_cell.angle_gamma   90.00
#
_symmetry.space_group_name_H-M   'P 1'
#
loop_
_entity.id
_entity.type
_entity.pdbx_description
1 polymer ?
#
loop_
_entity_poly.entity_id
_entity_poly.type
_entity_poly.pdbx_seq_one_letter_code
_entity_poly.pdbx_strand_id
1 'polypeptide(L)'
;MEADKYIFMITGMLIVTFLPRFLPLMLLGKKELPQKVISWLSYIPAAVLSALLAPSILMDGGRLYLSLDNIALLAFFPTLLTAYKTKNIFLTVSGGLIFYLLLEMIL
;
A
#
# COMPACT_ATOMS: atom_id res chain seq x y z
N MET A 1 28.97 4.30 22.79
CA MET A 1 28.09 5.47 22.68
C MET A 1 27.23 5.48 21.42
N GLU A 2 27.74 5.13 20.23
CA GLU A 2 26.90 4.90 19.02
C GLU A 2 26.17 3.54 19.08
N ALA A 3 26.89 2.46 19.42
CA ALA A 3 26.33 1.09 19.48
C ALA A 3 25.14 0.94 20.45
N ASP A 4 25.21 1.61 21.62
CA ASP A 4 24.17 1.55 22.65
C ASP A 4 22.84 2.14 22.15
N LYS A 5 22.90 3.17 21.30
CA LYS A 5 21.71 3.77 20.67
C LYS A 5 21.06 2.84 19.67
N TYR A 6 21.85 2.16 18.83
CA TYR A 6 21.31 1.19 17.87
C TYR A 6 20.66 0.01 18.57
N ILE A 7 21.27 -0.50 19.66
CA ILE A 7 20.68 -1.58 20.45
C ILE A 7 19.33 -1.13 21.04
N PHE A 8 19.25 0.05 21.66
CA PHE A 8 17.99 0.57 22.16
C PHE A 8 16.94 0.77 21.07
N MET A 9 17.34 1.25 19.89
CA MET A 9 16.44 1.46 18.76
C MET A 9 15.89 0.13 18.21
N ILE A 10 16.76 -0.88 18.06
CA ILE A 10 16.38 -2.22 17.60
C ILE A 10 15.46 -2.89 18.63
N THR A 11 15.81 -2.85 19.92
CA THR A 11 14.97 -3.42 20.97
C THR A 11 13.62 -2.71 21.07
N GLY A 12 13.60 -1.37 20.96
CA GLY A 12 12.37 -0.59 20.89
C GLY A 12 11.50 -0.97 19.69
N MET A 13 12.08 -1.01 18.49
CA MET A 13 11.37 -1.45 17.27
C MET A 13 10.82 -2.87 17.39
N LEU A 14 11.59 -3.79 17.98
CA LEU A 14 11.17 -5.17 18.22
C LEU A 14 9.95 -5.21 19.11
N ILE A 15 9.96 -4.51 20.25
CA ILE A 15 8.83 -4.48 21.18
C ILE A 15 7.59 -3.89 20.48
N VAL A 16 7.73 -2.72 19.85
CA VAL A 16 6.60 -1.98 19.27
C VAL A 16 6.04 -2.66 18.01
N THR A 17 6.84 -3.47 17.28
CA THR A 17 6.36 -4.22 16.11
C THR A 17 5.82 -5.59 16.49
N PHE A 18 6.48 -6.28 17.42
CA PHE A 18 6.14 -7.64 17.79
C PHE A 18 4.89 -7.70 18.67
N LEU A 19 4.74 -6.79 19.65
CA LEU A 19 3.55 -6.79 20.52
C LEU A 19 2.25 -6.67 19.70
N PRO A 20 2.06 -5.68 18.81
CA PRO A 20 0.82 -5.53 18.08
C PRO A 20 0.54 -6.67 17.09
N ARG A 21 1.57 -7.35 16.58
CA ARG A 21 1.39 -8.54 15.71
C ARG A 21 1.10 -9.80 16.49
N PHE A 22 1.82 -10.03 17.59
CA PHE A 22 1.76 -11.27 18.34
C PHE A 22 0.58 -11.31 19.31
N LEU A 23 0.18 -10.17 19.88
CA LEU A 23 -0.98 -10.08 20.79
C LEU A 23 -2.28 -10.56 20.11
N PRO A 24 -2.66 -10.07 18.92
CA PRO A 24 -3.85 -10.58 18.24
C PRO A 24 -3.72 -12.06 17.90
N LEU A 25 -2.55 -12.50 17.43
CA LEU A 25 -2.32 -13.91 17.09
C LEU A 25 -2.46 -14.83 18.31
N MET A 26 -1.96 -14.42 19.47
CA MET A 26 -2.02 -15.24 20.69
C MET A 26 -3.40 -15.22 21.36
N LEU A 27 -4.08 -14.06 21.36
CA LEU A 27 -5.41 -13.90 21.95
C LEU A 27 -6.52 -14.52 21.09
N LEU A 28 -6.41 -14.40 19.76
CA LEU A 28 -7.41 -14.91 18.82
C LEU A 28 -7.05 -16.31 18.29
N GLY A 29 -5.78 -16.73 18.32
CA GLY A 29 -5.33 -18.01 17.77
C GLY A 29 -5.85 -19.25 18.52
N LYS A 30 -6.42 -19.09 19.71
CA LYS A 30 -7.05 -20.18 20.50
C LYS A 30 -8.58 -20.13 20.51
N LYS A 31 -9.20 -19.12 19.90
CA LYS A 31 -10.65 -18.90 19.92
C LYS A 31 -11.16 -18.94 18.48
N GLU A 32 -12.17 -19.76 18.20
CA GLU A 32 -12.79 -19.75 16.87
C GLU A 32 -13.37 -18.35 16.62
N LEU A 33 -12.71 -17.60 15.72
CA LEU A 33 -13.20 -16.30 15.32
C LEU A 33 -14.50 -16.49 14.56
N PRO A 34 -15.53 -15.66 14.83
CA PRO A 34 -16.76 -15.76 14.06
C PRO A 34 -16.43 -15.50 12.58
N GLN A 35 -17.01 -16.30 11.69
CA GLN A 35 -16.76 -16.26 10.24
C GLN A 35 -16.78 -14.82 9.66
N LYS A 36 -17.69 -13.98 10.18
CA LYS A 36 -17.82 -12.56 9.79
C LYS A 36 -16.56 -11.73 10.03
N VAL A 37 -15.82 -11.97 11.12
CA VAL A 37 -14.58 -11.26 11.43
C VAL A 37 -13.46 -11.72 10.51
N ILE A 38 -13.35 -13.02 10.24
CA ILE A 38 -12.34 -13.57 9.31
C ILE A 38 -12.54 -12.97 7.91
N SER A 39 -13.78 -12.98 7.41
CA SER A 39 -14.11 -12.35 6.13
C SER A 39 -13.77 -10.86 6.12
N TRP A 40 -14.11 -10.12 7.18
CA TRP A 40 -13.76 -8.69 7.29
C TRP A 40 -12.23 -8.45 7.27
N LEU A 41 -11.47 -9.24 8.06
CA LEU A 41 -10.00 -9.16 8.10
C LEU A 41 -9.36 -9.43 6.73
N SER A 42 -9.96 -10.31 5.91
CA SER A 42 -9.46 -10.61 4.57
C SER A 42 -9.53 -9.44 3.58
N TYR A 43 -10.41 -8.44 3.84
CA TYR A 43 -10.51 -7.24 3.02
C TYR A 43 -9.55 -6.12 3.43
N ILE A 44 -8.96 -6.19 4.63
CA ILE A 44 -8.05 -5.15 5.14
C ILE A 44 -6.89 -4.88 4.18
N PRO A 45 -6.16 -5.89 3.66
CA PRO A 45 -5.03 -5.62 2.78
C PRO A 45 -5.42 -4.81 1.54
N ALA A 46 -6.52 -5.20 0.87
CA ALA A 46 -7.01 -4.49 -0.30
C ALA A 46 -7.48 -3.08 0.06
N ALA A 47 -8.24 -2.92 1.15
CA ALA A 47 -8.74 -1.62 1.59
C ALA A 47 -7.61 -0.65 1.94
N VAL A 48 -6.59 -1.11 2.66
CA VAL A 48 -5.44 -0.29 3.04
C VAL A 48 -4.63 0.09 1.80
N LEU A 49 -4.34 -0.84 0.90
CA LEU A 49 -3.62 -0.53 -0.35
C LEU A 49 -4.39 0.49 -1.21
N SER A 50 -5.70 0.33 -1.36
CA SER A 50 -6.54 1.30 -2.07
C SER A 50 -6.58 2.66 -1.36
N ALA A 51 -6.68 2.68 -0.03
CA ALA A 51 -6.69 3.91 0.76
C ALA A 51 -5.36 4.66 0.76
N LEU A 52 -4.24 3.96 0.57
CA LEU A 52 -2.92 4.57 0.36
C LEU A 52 -2.73 5.06 -1.08
N LEU A 53 -3.20 4.28 -2.05
CA LEU A 53 -3.06 4.59 -3.47
C LEU A 53 -3.93 5.77 -3.91
N ALA A 54 -5.19 5.84 -3.44
CA ALA A 54 -6.14 6.88 -3.83
C ALA A 54 -5.62 8.31 -3.58
N PRO A 55 -5.19 8.70 -2.37
CA PRO A 55 -4.65 10.04 -2.14
C PRO A 55 -3.33 10.25 -2.88
N SER A 56 -2.51 9.21 -3.06
CA SER A 56 -1.25 9.32 -3.82
C SER A 56 -1.46 9.69 -5.29
N ILE A 57 -2.67 9.50 -5.84
CA ILE A 57 -3.01 9.82 -7.22
C ILE A 57 -3.90 11.06 -7.30
N LEU A 58 -4.89 11.17 -6.41
CA LEU A 58 -5.98 12.14 -6.51
C LEU A 58 -5.72 13.44 -5.75
N MET A 59 -4.74 13.47 -4.85
CA MET A 59 -4.49 14.60 -3.97
C MET A 59 -3.10 15.19 -4.17
N ASP A 60 -3.05 16.51 -4.28
CA ASP A 60 -1.81 17.29 -4.21
C ASP A 60 -1.99 18.42 -3.19
N GLY A 61 -1.04 18.56 -2.26
CA GLY A 61 -1.09 19.57 -1.20
C GLY A 61 -2.37 19.56 -0.33
N GLY A 62 -3.06 18.42 -0.22
CA GLY A 62 -4.32 18.30 0.53
C GLY A 62 -5.58 18.75 -0.24
N ARG A 63 -5.46 19.08 -1.53
CA ARG A 63 -6.59 19.40 -2.41
C ARG A 63 -6.77 18.33 -3.48
N LEU A 64 -8.00 18.15 -3.94
CA LEU A 64 -8.28 17.27 -5.08
C LEU A 64 -7.65 17.84 -6.35
N TYR A 65 -6.75 17.09 -6.95
CA TYR A 65 -6.01 17.47 -8.14
C TYR A 65 -6.44 16.60 -9.33
N LEU A 66 -7.62 16.91 -9.87
CA LEU A 66 -8.21 16.23 -11.02
C LEU A 66 -7.94 17.02 -12.32
N SER A 67 -6.68 17.31 -12.60
CA SER A 67 -6.26 17.95 -13.85
C SER A 67 -5.73 16.91 -14.85
N LEU A 68 -5.78 17.25 -16.14
CA LEU A 68 -5.06 16.49 -17.18
C LEU A 68 -3.54 16.63 -17.06
N ASP A 69 -3.05 17.62 -16.30
CA ASP A 69 -1.62 17.75 -15.97
C ASP A 69 -1.19 16.82 -14.83
N ASN A 70 -2.13 16.12 -14.19
CA ASN A 70 -1.79 15.12 -13.18
C ASN A 70 -1.31 13.83 -13.85
N ILE A 71 0.00 13.73 -14.02
CA ILE A 71 0.69 12.58 -14.62
C ILE A 71 0.32 11.27 -13.90
N ALA A 72 0.23 11.28 -12.56
CA ALA A 72 -0.14 10.09 -11.79
C ALA A 72 -1.57 9.63 -12.08
N LEU A 73 -2.51 10.57 -12.24
CA LEU A 73 -3.89 10.27 -12.60
C LEU A 73 -4.01 9.73 -14.02
N LEU A 74 -3.27 10.29 -14.98
CA LEU A 74 -3.24 9.78 -16.34
C LEU A 74 -2.59 8.40 -16.42
N ALA A 75 -1.51 8.15 -15.67
CA ALA A 75 -0.83 6.86 -15.63
C ALA A 75 -1.62 5.76 -14.90
N PHE A 76 -2.54 6.15 -14.01
CA PHE A 76 -3.41 5.20 -13.31
C PHE A 76 -4.29 4.38 -14.27
N PHE A 77 -4.94 5.01 -15.25
CA PHE A 77 -5.87 4.32 -16.17
C PHE A 77 -5.23 3.18 -16.98
N PRO A 78 -4.10 3.37 -17.69
CA PRO A 78 -3.44 2.28 -18.41
C PRO A 78 -2.83 1.24 -17.45
N THR A 79 -2.35 1.65 -16.28
CA THR A 79 -1.90 0.71 -15.24
C THR A 79 -3.05 -0.19 -14.78
N LEU A 80 -4.24 0.37 -14.57
CA LEU A 80 -5.44 -0.39 -14.22
C LEU A 80 -5.87 -1.33 -15.34
N LEU A 81 -5.83 -0.87 -16.60
CA LEU A 81 -6.19 -1.68 -17.76
C LEU A 81 -5.25 -2.87 -17.95
N THR A 82 -3.94 -2.64 -17.81
CA THR A 82 -2.91 -3.68 -17.91
C THR A 82 -3.00 -4.68 -16.75
N ALA A 83 -3.29 -4.21 -15.54
CA ALA A 83 -3.55 -5.05 -14.38
C ALA A 83 -4.74 -5.99 -14.62
N TYR A 84 -5.86 -5.43 -15.08
CA TYR A 84 -7.10 -6.17 -15.32
C TYR A 84 -6.95 -7.24 -16.39
N LYS A 85 -6.28 -6.90 -17.51
CA LYS A 85 -6.12 -7.81 -18.65
C LYS A 85 -5.10 -8.92 -18.40
N THR A 86 -3.96 -8.56 -17.81
CA THR A 86 -2.79 -9.47 -17.75
C THR A 86 -2.75 -10.30 -16.49
N LYS A 87 -3.34 -9.82 -15.38
CA LYS A 87 -3.27 -10.45 -14.04
C LYS A 87 -1.84 -10.81 -13.60
N ASN A 88 -0.83 -10.12 -14.16
CA ASN A 88 0.58 -10.33 -13.89
C ASN A 88 1.19 -9.04 -13.32
N ILE A 89 1.75 -9.13 -12.12
CA ILE A 89 2.32 -8.00 -11.38
C ILE A 89 3.48 -7.37 -12.18
N PHE A 90 4.36 -8.18 -12.76
CA PHE A 90 5.52 -7.66 -13.49
C PHE A 90 5.12 -6.79 -14.69
N LEU A 91 4.16 -7.27 -15.49
CA LEU A 91 3.66 -6.53 -16.65
C LEU A 91 2.83 -5.30 -16.27
N THR A 92 2.15 -5.35 -15.12
CA THR A 92 1.39 -4.21 -14.59
C THR A 92 2.34 -3.09 -14.16
N VAL A 93 3.38 -3.43 -13.39
CA VAL A 93 4.36 -2.47 -12.89
C VAL A 93 5.19 -1.90 -14.04
N SER A 94 5.70 -2.74 -14.95
CA SER A 94 6.49 -2.25 -16.08
C SER A 94 5.66 -1.40 -17.04
N GLY A 95 4.43 -1.83 -17.38
CA GLY A 95 3.54 -1.08 -18.25
C GLY A 95 3.16 0.29 -17.66
N GLY A 96 2.80 0.32 -16.37
CA GLY A 96 2.49 1.56 -15.66
C GLY A 96 3.69 2.51 -15.57
N LEU A 97 4.87 1.97 -15.24
CA LEU A 97 6.09 2.76 -15.13
C LEU A 97 6.49 3.37 -16.49
N ILE A 98 6.47 2.58 -17.56
CA ILE A 98 6.77 3.08 -18.92
C ILE A 98 5.82 4.20 -19.30
N PHE A 99 4.51 4.04 -19.03
CA PHE A 99 3.53 5.06 -19.37
C PHE A 99 3.69 6.34 -18.52
N TYR A 100 3.97 6.19 -17.23
CA TYR A 100 4.28 7.31 -16.35
C TYR A 100 5.48 8.12 -16.85
N LEU A 101 6.59 7.44 -17.15
CA LEU A 101 7.81 8.10 -17.64
C LEU A 101 7.61 8.78 -19.00
N LEU A 102 6.81 8.18 -19.89
CA LEU A 102 6.48 8.81 -21.17
C LEU A 102 5.68 10.09 -21.00
N LEU A 103 4.72 10.11 -20.06
CA LEU A 103 3.95 11.32 -19.76
C LEU A 103 4.81 12.40 -19.11
N GLU A 104 5.66 12.04 -18.15
CA GLU A 104 6.60 12.97 -17.49
C GLU A 104 7.62 13.57 -18.47
N MET A 105 7.93 12.88 -19.56
CA MET A 105 8.79 13.42 -20.60
C MET A 105 8.07 14.43 -21.52
N ILE A 106 6.74 14.36 -21.62
CA ILE A 106 5.94 15.15 -22.56
C ILE A 106 5.34 16.41 -21.91
N LEU A 107 4.91 16.30 -20.64
CA LEU A 107 4.27 17.37 -19.83
C LEU A 107 5.30 18.08 -18.95
#